data_AF-A0A6V7J6S1-F1
#
_entry.id   AF-A0A6V7J6S1-F1
#
_cell.length_a   1.000
_cell.length_b   1.000
_cell.length_c   1.000
_cell.angle_alpha   90.00
_cell.angle_beta   90.00
_cell.angle_gamma   90.00
#
_symmetry.space_group_name_H-M   'P 1'
#
loop_
_entity.id
_entity.type
_entity.pdbx_description
1 polymer ?
#
loop_
_entity_poly.entity_id
_entity_poly.type
_entity_poly.pdbx_seq_one_letter_code
_entity_poly.pdbx_strand_id
1 'polypeptide(L)' 'EVSVYSGDQIIGTIKQTVFSLTPKMSIIDASNTEILVITGPFMVRFMPSATFT' A
#
# COMPACT_ATOMS: atom_id res chain seq x y z
N GLU A 1 -5.05 5.33 -6.67
CA GLU A 1 -4.55 5.43 -5.29
C GLU A 1 -5.26 4.36 -4.47
N VAL A 2 -4.52 3.53 -3.74
CA VAL A 2 -5.10 2.43 -2.97
C VAL A 2 -4.98 2.78 -1.50
N SER A 3 -6.12 3.04 -0.86
CA SER A 3 -6.17 3.31 0.58
C SER A 3 -6.09 2.00 1.35
N VAL A 4 -5.33 2.02 2.45
CA VAL A 4 -5.20 0.92 3.39
C VAL A 4 -6.09 1.24 4.59
N TYR A 5 -6.92 0.27 4.97
CA TYR A 5 -7.88 0.42 6.06
C TYR A 5 -7.59 -0.55 7.21
N SER A 6 -7.92 -0.11 8.42
CA SER A 6 -8.08 -0.96 9.60
C SER A 6 -9.52 -0.82 10.08
N GLY A 7 -10.38 -1.79 9.77
CA GLY A 7 -11.84 -1.60 9.89
C GLY A 7 -12.31 -0.52 8.91
N ASP A 8 -13.05 0.47 9.41
CA ASP A 8 -13.57 1.59 8.61
C ASP A 8 -12.62 2.80 8.56
N GLN A 9 -11.46 2.72 9.22
CA GLN A 9 -10.51 3.82 9.31
C GLN A 9 -9.42 3.70 8.25
N ILE A 10 -9.18 4.76 7.46
CA ILE A 10 -8.01 4.87 6.60
C ILE A 10 -6.77 5.04 7.48
N ILE A 11 -5.83 4.11 7.38
CA ILE A 11 -4.55 4.17 8.09
C ILE A 11 -3.41 4.66 7.20
N GLY A 12 -3.59 4.65 5.88
CA GLY A 12 -2.59 5.16 4.95
C GLY A 12 -2.93 4.89 3.49
N THR A 13 -1.98 5.20 2.62
CA THR A 13 -2.07 4.94 1.18
C THR A 13 -0.87 4.16 0.69
N ILE A 14 -1.09 3.29 -0.28
CA ILE A 14 -0.01 2.54 -0.93
C ILE A 14 0.65 3.44 -1.97
N LYS A 15 1.95 3.69 -1.79
CA LYS A 15 2.82 4.35 -2.76
C LYS A 15 3.80 3.34 -3.32
N GLN A 16 3.76 3.12 -4.64
CA GLN A 16 4.65 2.20 -5.33
C GLN A 16 5.67 2.96 -6.17
N THR A 17 6.94 2.60 -6.03
CA THR A 17 8.02 3.09 -6.89
C THR A 17 8.52 1.92 -7.74
N VAL A 18 8.15 1.92 -9.02
CA VAL A 18 8.46 0.85 -9.99
C VAL A 18 9.67 1.19 -10.86
N PHE A 19 10.07 2.46 -10.92
CA PHE A 19 11.14 2.93 -11.80
C PHE A 19 12.56 2.77 -11.21
N SER A 20 12.72 2.08 -10.08
CA SER A 20 14.03 1.87 -9.43
C SER A 20 14.57 0.47 -9.65
N LEU A 21 15.91 0.34 -9.64
CA LEU A 21 16.64 -0.93 -9.71
C LEU A 21 16.15 -1.97 -8.68
N THR A 22 15.67 -1.49 -7.53
CA THR A 22 15.01 -2.29 -6.50
C THR A 22 13.57 -1.81 -6.38
N PRO A 23 12.55 -2.63 -6.71
CA PRO A 23 11.16 -2.27 -6.48
C PRO A 23 10.93 -1.89 -5.01
N LYS A 24 10.15 -0.82 -4.79
CA LYS A 24 9.77 -0.36 -3.45
C LYS A 24 8.26 -0.13 -3.39
N MET A 25 7.63 -0.62 -2.33
CA MET A 25 6.28 -0.27 -1.95
C MET A 25 6.29 0.29 -0.53
N SER A 26 5.63 1.42 -0.32
CA SER A 26 5.44 2.03 0.99
C SER A 26 3.95 2.13 1.31
N ILE A 27 3.58 1.93 2.56
CA ILE A 27 2.33 2.46 3.11
C ILE A 27 2.70 3.76 3.82
N ILE A 28 2.09 4.86 3.41
CA ILE A 28 2.35 6.19 3.98
C ILE A 28 1.11 6.72 4.70
N ASP A 29 1.32 7.47 5.78
CA ASP A 29 0.24 8.19 6.46
C ASP A 29 -0.10 9.51 5.73
N ALA A 30 -1.06 10.27 6.29
CA ALA A 30 -1.47 11.57 5.76
C ALA A 30 -0.36 12.64 5.81
N SER A 31 0.65 12.46 6.65
CA SER A 31 1.83 13.33 6.76
C SER A 31 2.98 12.90 5.84
N ASN A 32 2.76 11.92 4.96
CA ASN A 32 3.77 11.30 4.10
C ASN A 32 4.88 10.55 4.87
N THR A 33 4.63 10.13 6.10
CA THR A 33 5.54 9.27 6.88
C THR A 33 5.37 7.82 6.43
N GLU A 34 6.47 7.09 6.21
CA GLU A 34 6.41 5.66 5.88
C GLU A 34 6.05 4.84 7.14
N ILE A 35 4.89 4.20 7.13
CA ILE A 35 4.42 3.29 8.19
C ILE A 35 5.02 1.91 7.98
N LEU A 36 5.04 1.44 6.73
CA LEU A 36 5.60 0.16 6.33
C LEU A 36 6.32 0.31 4.99
N VAL A 37 7.48 -0.34 4.87
CA VAL A 37 8.28 -0.35 3.65
C VAL A 37 8.60 -1.79 3.25
N ILE A 38 8.29 -2.13 2.00
CA ILE A 38 8.63 -3.41 1.37
C ILE A 38 9.63 -3.10 0.26
N THR A 39 10.78 -3.77 0.31
CA THR A 39 11.87 -3.65 -0.70
C THR A 39 12.25 -5.03 -1.23
N GLY A 40 12.74 -5.06 -2.47
CA GLY A 40 13.16 -6.30 -3.14
C GLY A 40 12.15 -6.77 -4.20
N PRO A 41 12.31 -7.98 -4.73
CA PRO A 41 11.35 -8.54 -5.68
C PRO A 41 10.05 -8.90 -4.96
N PHE A 42 8.95 -8.27 -5.34
CA PHE A 42 7.61 -8.61 -4.86
C PHE A 42 6.60 -8.57 -6.00
N MET A 43 5.49 -9.28 -5.82
CA MET A 43 4.31 -9.19 -6.68
C MET A 43 3.13 -8.64 -5.90
N VAL A 44 2.40 -7.72 -6.51
CA VAL A 44 1.18 -7.13 -5.95
C VAL A 44 -0.01 -7.79 -6.61
N ARG A 45 -0.94 -8.32 -5.82
CA ARG A 45 -2.21 -8.87 -6.31
C ARG A 45 -3.37 -8.22 -5.56
N PHE A 46 -4.21 -7.50 -6.29
CA PHE A 46 -5.46 -6.99 -5.76
C PHE A 46 -6.49 -8.13 -5.73
N MET A 47 -7.06 -8.40 -4.56
CA MET A 47 -8.22 -9.29 -4.46
C MET A 47 -9.49 -8.48 -4.71
N PRO A 48 -10.53 -9.05 -5.35
CA PRO A 48 -11.82 -8.40 -5.43
C PRO A 48 -12.33 -8.09 -4.02
N SER A 49 -12.88 -6.90 -3.80
CA SER A 49 -13.43 -6.52 -2.51
C SER A 49 -14.56 -7.47 -2.14
N ALA A 50 -14.47 -8.07 -0.95
CA ALA A 50 -15.59 -8.82 -0.39
C ALA A 50 -16.78 -7.86 -0.30
N THR A 51 -17.83 -8.13 -1.07
CA THR A 51 -19.12 -7.46 -0.91
C THR A 51 -19.77 -8.12 0.30
N PHE A 52 -19.74 -7.44 1.44
CA PHE A 52 -20.53 -7.86 2.59
C PHE A 52 -21.99 -7.46 2.30
N THR A 53 -22.84 -8.45 2.03
CA THR A 53 -24.31 -8.29 1.95
C THR A 53 -24.95 -8.42 3.31
#